data_AF-A0AAU6CZK6-F1
#
_entry.id   AF-A0AAU6CZK6-F1
#
_cell.length_a   1.000
_cell.length_b   1.000
_cell.length_c   1.000
_cell.angle_alpha   90.00
_cell.angle_beta   90.00
_cell.angle_gamma   90.00
#
_symmetry.space_group_name_H-M   'P 1'
#
loop_
_entity.id
_entity.type
_entity.pdbx_description
1 polymer ?
#
loop_
_entity_poly.entity_id
_entity_poly.type
_entity_poly.pdbx_seq_one_letter_code
_entity_poly.pdbx_strand_id
1 'polypeptide(L)'
;MTDFTTGFGQSGGYRPPTKAERSILAEGVGLLVDRNIPAAKEKFAEVDYVVRTLTDNANGRRYAEVADAADGAEGRRANRGWGRVYLDLTGPVRWSVQVPHPIADEDSEKLGVGVLRGTPGGVMVLAGAHRRAGQGNSADVAHRDDTVFDAICAELVRHGLPGVQVHGFADATEPDYDVIVSTGRGDDGLPAARDLATALHGADLDVCRAWVDSCTLEGRTNEQSGVAATAHVPFLHVEFSRTVRRSDKRTARAVTALSTVTAAWNRTGGATLGS
;
A
#
# COMPACT_ATOMS: atom_id res chain seq x y z
N MET A 1 -4.56 -14.79 8.07
CA MET A 1 -4.79 -14.19 6.75
C MET A 1 -3.61 -14.56 5.88
N THR A 2 -3.78 -15.44 4.88
CA THR A 2 -2.69 -15.89 3.98
C THR A 2 -3.03 -15.71 2.50
N ASP A 3 -4.29 -15.39 2.18
CA ASP A 3 -4.85 -15.54 0.84
C ASP A 3 -5.21 -14.15 0.25
N PHE A 4 -4.30 -13.18 0.36
CA PHE A 4 -4.54 -11.76 0.04
C PHE A 4 -4.68 -11.45 -1.45
N THR A 5 -3.99 -12.23 -2.26
CA THR A 5 -4.03 -12.16 -3.74
C THR A 5 -4.89 -13.28 -4.33
N THR A 6 -5.51 -14.11 -3.49
CA THR A 6 -6.36 -15.21 -3.94
C THR A 6 -7.60 -14.65 -4.65
N GLY A 7 -7.80 -15.06 -5.90
CA GLY A 7 -8.85 -14.53 -6.77
C GLY A 7 -8.41 -13.41 -7.71
N PHE A 8 -7.20 -12.87 -7.55
CA PHE A 8 -6.62 -11.96 -8.53
C PHE A 8 -5.93 -12.74 -9.66
N GLY A 9 -6.13 -12.33 -10.92
CA GLY A 9 -5.64 -13.06 -12.09
C GLY A 9 -4.67 -12.25 -12.97
N GLN A 10 -3.68 -12.91 -13.55
CA GLN A 10 -2.77 -12.32 -14.55
C GLN A 10 -3.47 -11.91 -15.86
N SER A 11 -4.55 -12.63 -16.22
CA SER A 11 -5.30 -12.48 -17.48
C SER A 11 -6.77 -12.08 -17.28
N GLY A 12 -7.19 -11.76 -16.05
CA GLY A 12 -8.58 -11.47 -15.69
C GLY A 12 -8.87 -9.98 -15.44
N GLY A 13 -9.93 -9.47 -16.08
CA GLY A 13 -10.98 -8.68 -15.42
C GLY A 13 -10.66 -7.31 -14.81
N TYR A 14 -9.75 -6.49 -15.33
CA TYR A 14 -9.74 -5.08 -14.92
C TYR A 14 -10.82 -4.29 -15.66
N ARG A 15 -11.78 -3.74 -14.90
CA ARG A 15 -12.76 -2.78 -15.43
C ARG A 15 -12.32 -1.38 -15.03
N PRO A 16 -12.00 -0.46 -15.95
CA PRO A 16 -11.72 0.93 -15.58
C PRO A 16 -12.89 1.52 -14.75
N PRO A 17 -12.61 2.13 -13.59
CA PRO A 17 -13.64 2.73 -12.77
C PRO A 17 -14.13 4.04 -13.38
N THR A 18 -15.40 4.35 -13.17
CA THR A 18 -15.93 5.69 -13.39
C THR A 18 -15.45 6.65 -12.30
N LYS A 19 -15.53 7.96 -12.56
CA LYS A 19 -15.21 8.98 -11.55
C LYS A 19 -16.04 8.82 -10.28
N ALA A 20 -17.34 8.53 -10.41
CA ALA A 20 -18.23 8.32 -9.27
C ALA A 20 -17.80 7.12 -8.42
N GLU A 21 -17.43 6.00 -9.04
CA GLU A 21 -16.97 4.82 -8.32
C GLU A 21 -15.67 5.06 -7.55
N ARG A 22 -14.73 5.81 -8.15
CA ARG A 22 -13.51 6.24 -7.46
C ARG A 22 -13.82 7.11 -6.24
N SER A 23 -14.66 8.12 -6.40
CA SER A 23 -15.07 9.01 -5.31
C SER A 23 -15.77 8.25 -4.20
N ILE A 24 -16.68 7.32 -4.53
CA ILE A 24 -17.41 6.54 -3.53
C ILE A 24 -16.46 5.69 -2.69
N LEU A 25 -15.52 4.98 -3.31
CA LEU A 25 -14.56 4.15 -2.57
C LEU A 25 -13.58 4.98 -1.75
N ALA A 26 -13.09 6.10 -2.29
CA ALA A 26 -12.24 7.03 -1.55
C ALA A 26 -12.98 7.58 -0.31
N GLU A 27 -14.17 8.15 -0.48
CA GLU A 27 -15.00 8.68 0.61
C GLU A 27 -15.32 7.60 1.66
N GLY A 28 -15.63 6.37 1.22
CA GLY A 28 -15.85 5.24 2.13
C GLY A 28 -14.63 4.91 2.98
N VAL A 29 -13.42 4.99 2.40
CA VAL A 29 -12.17 4.80 3.16
C VAL A 29 -11.93 5.95 4.13
N GLY A 30 -12.18 7.20 3.72
CA GLY A 30 -12.12 8.36 4.62
C GLY A 30 -13.03 8.19 5.84
N LEU A 31 -14.27 7.74 5.63
CA LEU A 31 -15.21 7.42 6.71
C LEU A 31 -14.68 6.32 7.65
N LEU A 32 -13.98 5.30 7.13
CA LEU A 32 -13.36 4.28 7.98
C LEU A 32 -12.17 4.84 8.77
N VAL A 33 -11.36 5.71 8.18
CA VAL A 33 -10.25 6.40 8.85
C VAL A 33 -10.79 7.25 10.00
N ASP A 34 -11.92 7.93 9.78
CA ASP A 34 -12.66 8.69 10.80
C ASP A 34 -13.45 7.80 11.79
N ARG A 35 -13.34 6.47 11.63
CA ARG A 35 -14.02 5.44 12.43
C ARG A 35 -15.55 5.49 12.38
N ASN A 36 -16.13 6.09 11.35
CA ASN A 36 -17.55 6.03 11.07
C ASN A 36 -17.90 4.77 10.25
N ILE A 37 -17.75 3.60 10.89
CA ILE A 37 -17.96 2.29 10.24
C ILE A 37 -19.38 2.13 9.64
N PRO A 38 -20.47 2.56 10.30
CA PRO A 38 -21.81 2.46 9.72
C PRO A 38 -21.94 3.24 8.41
N ALA A 39 -21.54 4.52 8.39
CA ALA A 39 -21.61 5.34 7.18
C ALA A 39 -20.69 4.82 6.07
N ALA A 40 -19.49 4.34 6.44
CA ALA A 40 -18.58 3.72 5.48
C ALA A 40 -19.22 2.50 4.80
N LYS A 41 -19.90 1.63 5.56
CA LYS A 41 -20.61 0.46 5.01
C LYS A 41 -21.71 0.86 4.03
N GLU A 42 -22.51 1.87 4.38
CA GLU A 42 -23.54 2.40 3.48
C GLU A 42 -22.91 2.92 2.18
N LYS A 43 -21.81 3.69 2.30
CA LYS A 43 -21.08 4.24 1.17
C LYS A 43 -20.51 3.16 0.24
N PHE A 44 -19.86 2.14 0.80
CA PHE A 44 -19.30 1.04 0.00
C PHE A 44 -20.38 0.22 -0.71
N ALA A 45 -21.57 0.06 -0.10
CA ALA A 45 -22.66 -0.68 -0.69
C ALA A 45 -23.19 -0.03 -1.98
N GLU A 46 -23.02 1.30 -2.17
CA GLU A 46 -23.39 2.01 -3.40
C GLU A 46 -22.64 1.49 -4.65
N VAL A 47 -21.50 0.82 -4.45
CA VAL A 47 -20.67 0.26 -5.53
C VAL A 47 -20.37 -1.22 -5.31
N ASP A 48 -21.25 -1.96 -4.63
CA ASP A 48 -21.08 -3.39 -4.36
C ASP A 48 -19.75 -3.74 -3.69
N TYR A 49 -19.24 -2.88 -2.81
CA TYR A 49 -18.15 -3.20 -1.89
C TYR A 49 -18.70 -3.52 -0.51
N VAL A 50 -18.04 -4.41 0.20
CA VAL A 50 -18.43 -4.83 1.55
C VAL A 50 -17.30 -4.62 2.53
N VAL A 51 -17.66 -4.30 3.77
CA VAL A 51 -16.73 -4.24 4.91
C VAL A 51 -16.91 -5.47 5.78
N ARG A 52 -15.88 -6.31 5.85
CA ARG A 52 -15.80 -7.46 6.76
C ARG A 52 -14.85 -7.14 7.91
N THR A 53 -15.07 -7.73 9.07
CA THR A 53 -14.07 -7.68 10.14
C THR A 53 -13.29 -8.98 10.18
N LEU A 54 -11.98 -8.88 10.02
CA LEU A 54 -11.05 -9.99 10.17
C LEU A 54 -10.38 -9.90 11.54
N THR A 55 -10.06 -11.06 12.11
CA THR A 55 -9.24 -11.16 13.32
C THR A 55 -7.97 -11.92 12.96
N ASP A 56 -6.82 -11.32 13.20
CA ASP A 56 -5.53 -11.99 12.99
C ASP A 56 -5.28 -12.98 14.13
N ASN A 57 -5.29 -14.27 13.80
CA ASN A 57 -5.09 -15.35 14.76
C ASN A 57 -3.75 -15.29 15.50
N ALA A 58 -2.73 -14.63 14.93
CA ALA A 58 -1.41 -14.58 15.56
C ALA A 58 -1.31 -13.57 16.71
N ASN A 59 -2.07 -12.48 16.66
CA ASN A 59 -1.95 -11.36 17.62
C ASN A 59 -3.30 -10.84 18.15
N GLY A 60 -4.43 -11.40 17.69
CA GLY A 60 -5.78 -10.99 18.07
C GLY A 60 -6.23 -9.63 17.52
N ARG A 61 -5.41 -8.94 16.72
CA ARG A 61 -5.77 -7.63 16.15
C ARG A 61 -6.90 -7.78 15.15
N ARG A 62 -7.81 -6.81 15.18
CA ARG A 62 -8.97 -6.76 14.30
C ARG A 62 -8.71 -5.77 13.18
N TYR A 63 -9.09 -6.17 11.96
CA TYR A 63 -8.95 -5.36 10.77
C TYR A 63 -10.31 -5.25 10.08
N ALA A 64 -10.65 -4.07 9.56
CA ALA A 64 -11.67 -3.94 8.54
C ALA A 64 -11.06 -4.32 7.18
N GLU A 65 -11.64 -5.31 6.51
CA GLU A 65 -11.37 -5.60 5.10
C GLU A 65 -12.47 -4.97 4.27
N VAL A 66 -12.09 -4.10 3.33
CA VAL A 66 -12.96 -3.60 2.27
C VAL A 66 -12.60 -4.34 0.99
N ALA A 67 -13.57 -5.02 0.39
CA ALA A 67 -13.38 -5.80 -0.82
C ALA A 67 -14.65 -5.77 -1.69
N ASP A 68 -14.46 -6.07 -2.98
CA ASP A 68 -15.57 -6.28 -3.91
C ASP A 68 -16.50 -7.39 -3.38
N ALA A 69 -17.81 -7.17 -3.40
CA ALA A 69 -18.79 -8.17 -2.93
C ALA A 69 -18.74 -9.46 -3.75
N ALA A 70 -18.30 -9.38 -5.01
CA ALA A 70 -18.08 -10.53 -5.88
C ALA A 70 -16.93 -11.43 -5.42
N ASP A 71 -16.02 -10.91 -4.58
CA ASP A 71 -14.91 -11.69 -4.07
C ASP A 71 -15.39 -12.72 -3.03
N GLY A 72 -15.31 -14.00 -3.42
CA GLY A 72 -15.72 -15.14 -2.60
C GLY A 72 -17.10 -15.72 -2.95
N ALA A 73 -17.81 -15.16 -3.94
CA ALA A 73 -19.05 -15.76 -4.43
C ALA A 73 -18.74 -16.93 -5.38
N GLU A 74 -19.26 -18.14 -5.08
CA GLU A 74 -19.32 -19.22 -6.06
C GLU A 74 -20.21 -18.79 -7.22
N GLY A 75 -19.60 -18.58 -8.39
CA GLY A 75 -20.26 -18.02 -9.56
C GLY A 75 -19.58 -16.72 -9.97
N ARG A 76 -19.03 -16.73 -11.18
CA ARG A 76 -18.19 -15.70 -11.80
C ARG A 76 -18.89 -14.33 -11.99
N ARG A 77 -19.31 -13.65 -10.92
CA ARG A 77 -19.32 -12.18 -10.98
C ARG A 77 -17.85 -11.79 -11.10
N ALA A 78 -17.45 -11.27 -12.25
CA ALA A 78 -16.06 -10.93 -12.50
C ALA A 78 -15.63 -9.85 -11.49
N ASN A 79 -14.72 -10.19 -10.57
CA ASN A 79 -14.00 -9.21 -9.77
C ASN A 79 -13.50 -8.11 -10.70
N ARG A 80 -13.76 -6.84 -10.36
CA ARG A 80 -13.45 -5.66 -11.18
C ARG A 80 -11.96 -5.34 -11.28
N GLY A 81 -11.13 -6.03 -10.49
CA GLY A 81 -9.68 -5.89 -10.47
C GLY A 81 -9.19 -4.67 -9.69
N TRP A 82 -10.05 -4.00 -8.93
CA TRP A 82 -9.70 -2.76 -8.22
C TRP A 82 -8.92 -3.00 -6.93
N GLY A 83 -9.06 -4.18 -6.32
CA GLY A 83 -8.29 -4.58 -5.16
C GLY A 83 -9.02 -4.49 -3.83
N ARG A 84 -8.26 -4.29 -2.75
CA ARG A 84 -8.73 -4.38 -1.37
C ARG A 84 -8.09 -3.32 -0.49
N VAL A 85 -8.78 -2.97 0.59
CA VAL A 85 -8.25 -2.14 1.67
C VAL A 85 -8.34 -2.89 2.99
N TYR A 86 -7.29 -2.81 3.79
CA TYR A 86 -7.26 -3.35 5.15
C TYR A 86 -6.94 -2.24 6.13
N LEU A 87 -7.78 -2.02 7.13
CA LEU A 87 -7.60 -0.96 8.12
C LEU A 87 -7.56 -1.56 9.53
N ASP A 88 -6.53 -1.23 10.30
CA ASP A 88 -6.41 -1.64 11.71
C ASP A 88 -7.48 -0.94 12.57
N LEU A 89 -8.27 -1.74 13.31
CA LEU A 89 -9.36 -1.26 14.15
C LEU A 89 -8.95 -1.04 15.62
N THR A 90 -7.68 -1.27 15.97
CA THR A 90 -7.21 -1.20 17.36
C THR A 90 -7.09 0.23 17.90
N GLY A 91 -6.92 1.23 17.03
CA GLY A 91 -6.70 2.62 17.41
C GLY A 91 -6.91 3.59 16.26
N PRO A 92 -6.53 4.86 16.42
CA PRO A 92 -6.52 5.83 15.33
C PRO A 92 -5.59 5.39 14.20
N VAL A 93 -5.96 5.67 12.96
CA VAL A 93 -5.08 5.49 11.81
C VAL A 93 -3.99 6.57 11.84
N ARG A 94 -2.76 6.18 11.52
CA ARG A 94 -1.56 7.05 11.59
C ARG A 94 -0.66 6.97 10.37
N TRP A 95 -0.82 5.96 9.52
CA TRP A 95 0.04 5.75 8.36
C TRP A 95 -0.61 4.78 7.38
N SER A 96 -0.06 4.72 6.17
CA SER A 96 -0.49 3.79 5.12
C SER A 96 0.66 2.98 4.54
N VAL A 97 0.33 1.78 4.04
CA VAL A 97 1.19 0.97 3.19
C VAL A 97 0.46 0.65 1.89
N GLN A 98 1.13 0.80 0.76
CA GLN A 98 0.52 0.74 -0.57
C GLN A 98 1.23 -0.34 -1.38
N VAL A 99 0.47 -1.25 -1.99
CA VAL A 99 0.97 -2.38 -2.78
C VAL A 99 0.30 -2.32 -4.16
N PRO A 100 0.85 -1.56 -5.11
CA PRO A 100 0.22 -1.30 -6.41
C PRO A 100 0.31 -2.48 -7.37
N HIS A 101 1.29 -3.38 -7.20
CA HIS A 101 1.60 -4.42 -8.19
C HIS A 101 1.72 -5.84 -7.60
N PRO A 102 0.87 -6.31 -6.67
CA PRO A 102 1.10 -7.57 -5.97
C PRO A 102 1.18 -8.81 -6.88
N ILE A 103 0.53 -8.77 -8.06
CA ILE A 103 0.58 -9.87 -9.03
C ILE A 103 1.80 -9.78 -9.96
N ALA A 104 2.21 -8.56 -10.33
CA ALA A 104 3.34 -8.36 -11.25
C ALA A 104 4.68 -8.44 -10.49
N ASP A 105 4.69 -7.88 -9.28
CA ASP A 105 5.80 -7.85 -8.36
C ASP A 105 5.56 -8.97 -7.31
N GLU A 106 5.51 -10.22 -7.78
CA GLU A 106 5.17 -11.41 -6.99
C GLU A 106 5.73 -11.36 -5.55
N ASP A 107 4.93 -11.72 -4.55
CA ASP A 107 5.30 -11.71 -3.12
C ASP A 107 5.45 -10.32 -2.48
N SER A 108 5.26 -9.21 -3.20
CA SER A 108 5.27 -7.85 -2.61
C SER A 108 4.11 -7.62 -1.62
N GLU A 109 3.00 -8.35 -1.75
CA GLU A 109 1.91 -8.34 -0.77
C GLU A 109 2.38 -8.83 0.61
N LYS A 110 3.38 -9.72 0.68
CA LYS A 110 3.94 -10.20 1.95
C LYS A 110 4.61 -9.06 2.72
N LEU A 111 5.27 -8.14 2.01
CA LEU A 111 5.85 -6.94 2.61
C LEU A 111 4.74 -6.04 3.16
N GLY A 112 3.73 -5.72 2.35
CA GLY A 112 2.59 -4.87 2.77
C GLY A 112 1.86 -5.44 4.00
N VAL A 113 1.54 -6.73 3.97
CA VAL A 113 0.90 -7.44 5.09
C VAL A 113 1.81 -7.45 6.32
N GLY A 114 3.10 -7.71 6.14
CA GLY A 114 4.07 -7.69 7.22
C GLY A 114 4.11 -6.32 7.91
N VAL A 115 4.14 -5.24 7.15
CA VAL A 115 4.11 -3.86 7.67
C VAL A 115 2.81 -3.59 8.42
N LEU A 116 1.64 -3.93 7.83
CA LEU A 116 0.32 -3.77 8.47
C LEU A 116 0.22 -4.51 9.81
N ARG A 117 0.86 -5.67 9.93
CA ARG A 117 0.85 -6.48 11.16
C ARG A 117 1.88 -6.01 12.17
N GLY A 118 3.02 -5.49 11.70
CA GLY A 118 4.16 -5.09 12.54
C GLY A 118 3.84 -3.93 13.48
N THR A 119 3.06 -2.95 13.01
CA THR A 119 2.75 -1.72 13.78
C THR A 119 1.24 -1.48 13.82
N PRO A 120 0.66 -1.02 14.95
CA PRO A 120 -0.76 -0.62 14.98
C PRO A 120 -1.04 0.64 14.15
N GLY A 121 -2.33 0.86 13.85
CA GLY A 121 -2.83 2.11 13.27
C GLY A 121 -2.56 2.27 11.77
N GLY A 122 -2.31 1.17 11.07
CA GLY A 122 -2.04 1.16 9.63
C GLY A 122 -3.29 0.97 8.77
N VAL A 123 -3.22 1.51 7.55
CA VAL A 123 -4.10 1.16 6.42
C VAL A 123 -3.26 0.57 5.31
N MET A 124 -3.63 -0.60 4.79
CA MET A 124 -3.03 -1.19 3.59
C MET A 124 -3.97 -1.04 2.41
N VAL A 125 -3.46 -0.53 1.28
CA VAL A 125 -4.15 -0.50 -0.02
C VAL A 125 -3.45 -1.51 -0.94
N LEU A 126 -4.19 -2.49 -1.43
CA LEU A 126 -3.69 -3.60 -2.23
C LEU A 126 -4.40 -3.60 -3.59
N ALA A 127 -3.66 -3.46 -4.69
CA ALA A 127 -4.26 -3.52 -6.03
C ALA A 127 -4.74 -4.93 -6.40
N GLY A 128 -5.80 -5.03 -7.21
CA GLY A 128 -6.49 -6.30 -7.49
C GLY A 128 -6.21 -6.93 -8.86
N ALA A 129 -5.46 -6.25 -9.72
CA ALA A 129 -5.19 -6.71 -11.08
C ALA A 129 -3.71 -6.62 -11.42
N HIS A 130 -3.29 -7.43 -12.39
CA HIS A 130 -1.94 -7.36 -12.91
C HIS A 130 -1.76 -6.01 -13.62
N ARG A 131 -0.62 -5.34 -13.47
CA ARG A 131 -0.40 -3.98 -14.03
C ARG A 131 -0.61 -3.84 -15.54
N ARG A 132 -0.53 -4.95 -16.28
CA ARG A 132 -0.79 -5.01 -17.74
C ARG A 132 -2.25 -5.33 -18.10
N ALA A 133 -3.14 -5.44 -17.11
CA ALA A 133 -4.55 -5.74 -17.35
C ALA A 133 -5.32 -4.50 -17.85
N GLY A 134 -6.39 -4.74 -18.62
CA GLY A 134 -7.19 -3.70 -19.25
C GLY A 134 -6.52 -3.08 -20.49
N GLN A 135 -7.31 -2.37 -21.30
CA GLN A 135 -6.77 -1.69 -22.47
C GLN A 135 -5.78 -0.58 -22.04
N GLY A 136 -4.66 -0.49 -22.75
CA GLY A 136 -3.63 0.54 -22.51
C GLY A 136 -3.00 0.49 -21.11
N ASN A 137 -2.88 -0.71 -20.51
CA ASN A 137 -2.41 -0.89 -19.12
C ASN A 137 -3.21 -0.03 -18.11
N SER A 138 -4.54 0.01 -18.27
CA SER A 138 -5.41 0.78 -17.38
C SER A 138 -5.38 0.32 -15.92
N ALA A 139 -4.80 -0.86 -15.64
CA ALA A 139 -4.51 -1.38 -14.32
C ALA A 139 -3.10 -1.05 -13.77
N ASP A 140 -2.26 -0.29 -14.48
CA ASP A 140 -0.96 0.17 -13.95
C ASP A 140 -1.18 1.33 -12.98
N VAL A 141 -1.70 1.00 -11.80
CA VAL A 141 -2.21 1.97 -10.82
C VAL A 141 -1.13 2.89 -10.24
N ALA A 142 0.14 2.49 -10.32
CA ALA A 142 1.27 3.34 -9.93
C ALA A 142 1.48 4.52 -10.89
N HIS A 143 1.06 4.39 -12.15
CA HIS A 143 1.30 5.39 -13.19
C HIS A 143 0.00 6.01 -13.72
N ARG A 144 -1.10 5.91 -12.96
CA ARG A 144 -2.42 6.39 -13.38
C ARG A 144 -3.20 6.99 -12.22
N ASP A 145 -3.74 8.18 -12.44
CA ASP A 145 -4.60 8.93 -11.52
C ASP A 145 -6.10 8.58 -11.65
N ASP A 146 -6.47 7.83 -12.68
CA ASP A 146 -7.85 7.45 -12.97
C ASP A 146 -8.24 6.07 -12.41
N THR A 147 -7.56 5.63 -11.35
CA THR A 147 -7.76 4.32 -10.73
C THR A 147 -8.37 4.42 -9.33
N VAL A 148 -9.02 3.35 -8.86
CA VAL A 148 -9.53 3.29 -7.48
C VAL A 148 -8.38 3.36 -6.48
N PHE A 149 -7.26 2.69 -6.78
CA PHE A 149 -6.07 2.67 -5.94
C PHE A 149 -5.52 4.08 -5.71
N ASP A 150 -5.37 4.86 -6.79
CA ASP A 150 -4.92 6.25 -6.69
C ASP A 150 -5.89 7.11 -5.88
N ALA A 151 -7.19 7.03 -6.17
CA ALA A 151 -8.21 7.79 -5.46
C ALA A 151 -8.22 7.51 -3.94
N ILE A 152 -8.05 6.26 -3.54
CA ILE A 152 -7.93 5.87 -2.13
C ILE A 152 -6.62 6.41 -1.54
N CYS A 153 -5.49 6.30 -2.24
CA CYS A 153 -4.22 6.83 -1.74
C CYS A 153 -4.26 8.36 -1.58
N ALA A 154 -4.89 9.07 -2.51
CA ALA A 154 -5.12 10.51 -2.42
C ALA A 154 -5.99 10.89 -1.22
N GLU A 155 -7.01 10.09 -0.91
CA GLU A 155 -7.81 10.29 0.29
C GLU A 155 -6.97 10.11 1.57
N LEU A 156 -6.11 9.09 1.65
CA LEU A 156 -5.24 8.90 2.81
C LEU A 156 -4.28 10.09 2.98
N VAL A 157 -3.74 10.63 1.88
CA VAL A 157 -2.94 11.87 1.88
C VAL A 157 -3.77 13.07 2.35
N ARG A 158 -5.04 13.19 1.95
CA ARG A 158 -5.96 14.24 2.43
C ARG A 158 -6.17 14.18 3.95
N HIS A 159 -6.10 12.99 4.54
CA HIS A 159 -6.10 12.78 5.99
C HIS A 159 -4.71 12.99 6.65
N GLY A 160 -3.71 13.44 5.88
CA GLY A 160 -2.35 13.68 6.36
C GLY A 160 -1.57 12.40 6.70
N LEU A 161 -2.00 11.24 6.17
CA LEU A 161 -1.40 9.96 6.52
C LEU A 161 -0.13 9.72 5.71
N PRO A 162 1.05 9.63 6.34
CA PRO A 162 2.28 9.26 5.64
C PRO A 162 2.18 7.86 5.06
N GLY A 163 2.86 7.62 3.94
CA GLY A 163 2.74 6.38 3.18
C GLY A 163 4.07 5.72 2.85
N VAL A 164 4.12 4.39 2.91
CA VAL A 164 5.15 3.59 2.24
C VAL A 164 4.51 2.82 1.10
N GLN A 165 4.99 3.02 -0.12
CA GLN A 165 4.59 2.23 -1.26
C GLN A 165 5.69 1.20 -1.59
N VAL A 166 5.33 -0.08 -1.55
CA VAL A 166 6.26 -1.18 -1.78
C VAL A 166 6.05 -1.77 -3.17
N HIS A 167 7.15 -1.99 -3.88
CA HIS A 167 7.22 -2.61 -5.21
C HIS A 167 8.26 -3.72 -5.22
N GLY A 168 8.38 -4.38 -6.36
CA GLY A 168 9.41 -5.36 -6.57
C GLY A 168 10.05 -5.31 -7.94
N PHE A 169 11.36 -5.53 -7.98
CA PHE A 169 12.14 -5.61 -9.21
C PHE A 169 12.81 -6.97 -9.39
N ALA A 170 13.15 -7.31 -10.64
CA ALA A 170 13.96 -8.50 -10.92
C ALA A 170 15.41 -8.24 -10.53
N ASP A 171 16.10 -9.22 -9.94
CA ASP A 171 17.47 -9.02 -9.42
C ASP A 171 18.44 -8.44 -10.48
N ALA A 172 18.25 -8.79 -11.76
CA ALA A 172 19.07 -8.28 -12.86
C ALA A 172 18.86 -6.79 -13.19
N THR A 173 17.81 -6.14 -12.67
CA THR A 173 17.54 -4.71 -12.92
C THR A 173 18.52 -3.83 -12.15
N GLU A 174 18.84 -4.19 -10.91
CA GLU A 174 19.77 -3.47 -10.03
C GLU A 174 20.62 -4.52 -9.28
N PRO A 175 21.60 -5.14 -9.96
CA PRO A 175 22.27 -6.35 -9.46
C PRO A 175 23.11 -6.14 -8.20
N ASP A 176 23.45 -4.90 -7.87
CA ASP A 176 24.26 -4.55 -6.71
C ASP A 176 23.42 -4.23 -5.46
N TYR A 177 22.08 -4.22 -5.59
CA TYR A 177 21.18 -3.79 -4.52
C TYR A 177 20.07 -4.81 -4.26
N ASP A 178 19.81 -5.07 -2.98
CA ASP A 178 18.63 -5.81 -2.52
C ASP A 178 17.40 -4.91 -2.45
N VAL A 179 17.59 -3.62 -2.14
CA VAL A 179 16.50 -2.66 -1.90
C VAL A 179 16.87 -1.28 -2.46
N ILE A 180 15.90 -0.57 -3.02
CA ILE A 180 16.05 0.86 -3.36
C ILE A 180 15.06 1.64 -2.50
N VAL A 181 15.57 2.65 -1.80
CA VAL A 181 14.76 3.56 -0.98
C VAL A 181 14.77 4.94 -1.61
N SER A 182 13.58 5.48 -1.86
CA SER A 182 13.36 6.80 -2.43
C SER A 182 12.20 7.51 -1.74
N THR A 183 12.14 8.83 -1.88
CA THR A 183 11.01 9.67 -1.46
C THR A 183 10.03 9.96 -2.61
N GLY A 184 10.28 9.40 -3.80
CA GLY A 184 9.49 9.67 -5.00
C GLY A 184 9.69 11.11 -5.49
N ARG A 185 8.59 11.81 -5.79
CA ARG A 185 8.64 13.21 -6.29
C ARG A 185 8.94 14.26 -5.20
N GLY A 186 8.65 13.99 -3.93
CA GLY A 186 8.80 14.95 -2.83
C GLY A 186 9.97 14.65 -1.90
N ASP A 187 10.24 15.55 -0.96
CA ASP A 187 11.37 15.44 -0.01
C ASP A 187 10.92 15.31 1.47
N ASP A 188 9.63 15.49 1.78
CA ASP A 188 9.09 15.41 3.14
C ASP A 188 9.31 14.03 3.80
N GLY A 189 9.50 12.98 2.97
CA GLY A 189 9.84 11.63 3.41
C GLY A 189 11.32 11.41 3.76
N LEU A 190 12.22 12.36 3.48
CA LEU A 190 13.67 12.12 3.54
C LEU A 190 14.20 11.71 4.93
N PRO A 191 13.73 12.27 6.06
CA PRO A 191 14.12 11.76 7.38
C PRO A 191 13.76 10.28 7.56
N ALA A 192 12.53 9.91 7.22
CA ALA A 192 12.06 8.52 7.29
C ALA A 192 12.82 7.59 6.32
N ALA A 193 13.18 8.09 5.13
CA ALA A 193 13.97 7.34 4.15
C ALA A 193 15.36 6.99 4.69
N ARG A 194 16.01 7.92 5.39
CA ARG A 194 17.32 7.70 6.03
C ARG A 194 17.24 6.68 7.16
N ASP A 195 16.21 6.79 8.00
CA ASP A 195 15.96 5.83 9.08
C ASP A 195 15.72 4.43 8.52
N LEU A 196 14.92 4.34 7.44
CA LEU A 196 14.65 3.08 6.75
C LEU A 196 15.91 2.47 6.15
N ALA A 197 16.70 3.24 5.40
CA ALA A 197 17.93 2.75 4.79
C ALA A 197 18.93 2.26 5.86
N THR A 198 19.03 2.97 6.99
CA THR A 198 19.86 2.54 8.13
C THR A 198 19.37 1.21 8.69
N ALA A 199 18.06 1.07 8.90
CA ALA A 199 17.46 -0.16 9.43
C ALA A 199 17.60 -1.34 8.46
N LEU A 200 17.45 -1.12 7.15
CA LEU A 200 17.65 -2.14 6.11
C LEU A 200 19.11 -2.58 6.03
N HIS A 201 20.06 -1.63 6.05
CA HIS A 201 21.48 -1.96 6.05
C HIS A 201 21.87 -2.75 7.31
N GLY A 202 21.40 -2.34 8.49
CA GLY A 202 21.58 -3.09 9.74
C GLY A 202 20.91 -4.48 9.73
N ALA A 203 19.97 -4.70 8.81
CA ALA A 203 19.32 -5.99 8.56
C ALA A 203 20.04 -6.83 7.48
N ASP A 204 21.26 -6.44 7.09
CA ASP A 204 22.12 -7.19 6.17
C ASP A 204 21.47 -7.29 4.77
N LEU A 205 21.02 -6.13 4.28
CA LEU A 205 20.51 -5.91 2.93
C LEU A 205 21.31 -4.77 2.27
N ASP A 206 21.66 -4.95 1.01
CA ASP A 206 22.31 -3.91 0.20
C ASP A 206 21.29 -2.87 -0.27
N VAL A 207 21.50 -1.59 0.07
CA VAL A 207 20.51 -0.52 -0.12
C VAL A 207 21.02 0.54 -1.07
N CYS A 208 20.32 0.77 -2.18
CA CYS A 208 20.46 2.03 -2.94
C CYS A 208 19.67 3.14 -2.23
N ARG A 209 20.32 4.25 -1.94
CA ARG A 209 19.67 5.45 -1.38
C ARG A 209 19.51 6.46 -2.52
N ALA A 210 18.33 6.53 -3.11
CA ALA A 210 18.07 7.32 -4.33
C ALA A 210 18.37 8.83 -4.19
N TRP A 211 18.53 9.35 -2.97
CA TRP A 211 18.88 10.75 -2.73
C TRP A 211 20.39 11.03 -2.74
N VAL A 212 21.25 10.02 -2.84
CA VAL A 212 22.73 10.16 -2.89
C VAL A 212 23.39 9.21 -3.89
N ASP A 213 22.80 8.05 -4.13
CA ASP A 213 23.27 7.04 -5.05
C ASP A 213 22.46 7.13 -6.36
N SER A 214 22.98 6.60 -7.47
CA SER A 214 22.26 6.55 -8.75
C SER A 214 21.63 5.17 -8.93
N CYS A 215 20.30 5.09 -8.95
CA CYS A 215 19.54 3.89 -9.29
C CYS A 215 18.30 4.25 -10.11
N THR A 216 17.77 3.29 -10.88
CA THR A 216 16.76 3.56 -11.93
C THR A 216 15.31 3.55 -11.45
N LEU A 217 15.04 2.97 -10.27
CA LEU A 217 13.69 2.70 -9.75
C LEU A 217 13.29 3.63 -8.59
N GLU A 218 13.49 4.94 -8.77
CA GLU A 218 13.26 5.92 -7.71
C GLU A 218 11.78 6.29 -7.51
N GLY A 219 10.86 5.79 -8.35
CA GLY A 219 9.43 6.08 -8.23
C GLY A 219 9.03 7.53 -8.55
N ARG A 220 9.88 8.31 -9.20
CA ARG A 220 9.60 9.73 -9.52
C ARG A 220 8.45 9.92 -10.53
N THR A 221 8.09 8.90 -11.28
CA THR A 221 6.95 8.94 -12.21
C THR A 221 5.65 8.49 -11.57
N ASN A 222 5.69 8.01 -10.33
CA ASN A 222 4.56 7.40 -9.64
C ASN A 222 3.57 8.47 -9.17
N GLU A 223 2.27 8.33 -9.50
CA GLU A 223 1.30 9.41 -9.28
C GLU A 223 1.03 9.66 -7.80
N GLN A 224 0.97 8.61 -6.99
CA GLN A 224 0.75 8.76 -5.54
C GLN A 224 1.88 9.55 -4.87
N SER A 225 3.11 9.43 -5.35
CA SER A 225 4.23 10.23 -4.84
C SER A 225 4.06 11.72 -5.16
N GLY A 226 3.45 12.06 -6.29
CA GLY A 226 3.15 13.44 -6.67
C GLY A 226 2.04 14.06 -5.84
N VAL A 227 1.00 13.27 -5.53
CA VAL A 227 -0.09 13.71 -4.64
C VAL A 227 0.45 13.99 -3.24
N ALA A 228 1.26 13.08 -2.68
CA ALA A 228 1.88 13.26 -1.38
C ALA A 228 2.82 14.48 -1.33
N ALA A 229 3.66 14.66 -2.37
CA ALA A 229 4.55 15.81 -2.49
C ALA A 229 3.79 17.14 -2.53
N THR A 230 2.68 17.20 -3.27
CA THR A 230 1.84 18.40 -3.36
C THR A 230 1.20 18.76 -2.02
N ALA A 231 0.87 17.75 -1.21
CA ALA A 231 0.24 17.93 0.10
C ALA A 231 1.24 18.05 1.26
N HIS A 232 2.55 18.00 0.99
CA HIS A 232 3.61 17.94 2.01
C HIS A 232 3.41 16.80 3.03
N VAL A 233 2.96 15.64 2.55
CA VAL A 233 2.78 14.43 3.36
C VAL A 233 3.95 13.48 3.11
N PRO A 234 4.64 12.97 4.15
CA PRO A 234 5.76 12.05 3.96
C PRO A 234 5.39 10.81 3.15
N PHE A 235 6.19 10.50 2.14
CA PHE A 235 6.01 9.34 1.27
C PHE A 235 7.35 8.65 1.03
N LEU A 236 7.35 7.32 1.07
CA LEU A 236 8.48 6.49 0.71
C LEU A 236 8.10 5.56 -0.46
N HIS A 237 8.92 5.54 -1.49
CA HIS A 237 8.90 4.53 -2.55
C HIS A 237 10.00 3.52 -2.27
N VAL A 238 9.65 2.24 -2.11
CA VAL A 238 10.60 1.20 -1.72
C VAL A 238 10.47 -0.01 -2.63
N GLU A 239 11.54 -0.33 -3.33
CA GLU A 239 11.62 -1.41 -4.30
C GLU A 239 12.44 -2.56 -3.71
N PHE A 240 11.94 -3.79 -3.79
CA PHE A 240 12.62 -4.97 -3.25
C PHE A 240 12.98 -5.99 -4.34
N SER A 241 14.21 -6.50 -4.29
CA SER A 241 14.69 -7.52 -5.22
C SER A 241 13.84 -8.79 -5.12
N ARG A 242 13.84 -9.60 -6.19
CA ARG A 242 13.13 -10.89 -6.19
C ARG A 242 13.73 -11.83 -5.15
N THR A 243 15.04 -11.77 -4.95
CA THR A 243 15.76 -12.54 -3.94
C THR A 243 15.28 -12.22 -2.52
N VAL A 244 15.01 -10.95 -2.21
CA VAL A 244 14.43 -10.57 -0.92
C VAL A 244 13.00 -11.08 -0.78
N ARG A 245 12.15 -10.79 -1.77
CA ARG A 245 10.70 -11.10 -1.73
C ARG A 245 10.40 -12.60 -1.68
N ARG A 246 11.24 -13.44 -2.29
CA ARG A 246 11.09 -14.91 -2.30
C ARG A 246 11.64 -15.62 -1.08
N SER A 247 12.35 -14.92 -0.20
CA SER A 247 12.91 -15.49 1.03
C SER A 247 12.12 -15.00 2.22
N ASP A 248 11.39 -15.89 2.90
CA ASP A 248 10.62 -15.54 4.11
C ASP A 248 11.51 -14.87 5.18
N LYS A 249 12.76 -15.33 5.31
CA LYS A 249 13.74 -14.74 6.23
C LYS A 249 14.12 -13.31 5.83
N ARG A 250 14.41 -13.06 4.56
CA ARG A 250 14.78 -11.71 4.08
C ARG A 250 13.57 -10.77 4.07
N THR A 251 12.39 -11.27 3.71
CA THR A 251 11.13 -10.54 3.82
C THR A 251 10.84 -10.13 5.26
N ALA A 252 11.00 -11.03 6.24
CA ALA A 252 10.81 -10.71 7.65
C ALA A 252 11.79 -9.64 8.16
N ARG A 253 13.05 -9.67 7.70
CA ARG A 253 14.06 -8.64 7.96
C ARG A 253 13.63 -7.28 7.38
N ALA A 254 13.24 -7.26 6.11
CA ALA A 254 12.73 -6.05 5.45
C ALA A 254 11.50 -5.47 6.15
N VAL A 255 10.53 -6.31 6.52
CA VAL A 255 9.34 -5.91 7.28
C VAL A 255 9.70 -5.31 8.64
N THR A 256 10.68 -5.89 9.34
CA THR A 256 11.16 -5.35 10.62
C THR A 256 11.74 -3.95 10.43
N ALA A 257 12.54 -3.74 9.38
CA ALA A 257 13.08 -2.43 9.04
C ALA A 257 11.99 -1.42 8.66
N LEU A 258 11.03 -1.80 7.81
CA LEU A 258 9.87 -0.96 7.47
C LEU A 258 9.04 -0.58 8.70
N SER A 259 8.93 -1.49 9.67
CA SER A 259 8.17 -1.26 10.91
C SER A 259 8.81 -0.20 11.82
N THR A 260 10.11 0.09 11.69
CA THR A 260 10.75 1.17 12.47
C THR A 260 10.18 2.54 12.06
N VAL A 261 9.96 2.74 10.75
CA VAL A 261 9.36 3.94 10.17
C VAL A 261 7.92 4.10 10.62
N THR A 262 7.10 3.07 10.44
CA THR A 262 5.67 3.15 10.81
C THR A 262 5.50 3.31 12.33
N ALA A 263 6.37 2.70 13.14
CA ALA A 263 6.38 2.92 14.58
C ALA A 263 6.76 4.36 14.95
N ALA A 264 7.67 4.99 14.21
CA ALA A 264 7.99 6.40 14.39
C ALA A 264 6.80 7.31 14.06
N TRP A 265 6.15 7.12 12.90
CA TRP A 265 4.95 7.88 12.54
C TRP A 265 3.80 7.70 13.53
N ASN A 266 3.63 6.49 14.06
CA ASN A 266 2.61 6.21 15.08
C ASN A 266 2.87 6.98 16.39
N ARG A 267 4.14 7.19 16.77
CA ARG A 267 4.51 8.00 17.95
C ARG A 267 4.31 9.49 17.71
N THR A 268 4.73 10.00 16.55
CA THR A 268 4.65 11.44 16.25
C THR A 268 3.21 11.91 16.05
N GLY A 269 2.31 11.06 15.55
CA GLY A 269 0.87 11.35 15.49
C GLY A 269 0.16 11.43 16.86
N GLY A 270 0.88 11.19 17.97
CA GLY A 270 0.42 11.44 19.34
C GLY A 270 0.83 12.81 19.91
N ALA A 271 1.74 13.54 19.23
CA ALA A 271 2.08 14.90 19.57
C ALA A 271 1.08 15.85 18.91
N THR A 272 0.06 16.21 19.67
CA THR A 272 -1.02 17.17 19.40
C THR A 272 -0.71 18.31 18.41
N LEU A 273 -1.64 18.52 17.45
CA LEU A 273 -2.14 19.86 17.14
C LEU A 273 -2.76 20.41 18.44
N GLY A 274 -1.92 21.07 19.21
CA GLY A 274 -2.26 21.74 20.45
C GLY A 274 -1.51 23.05 20.49
N SER A 275 -2.05 24.03 19.77
CA SER A 275 -1.80 25.46 19.93
C SER A 275 -2.99 26.22 19.38
#